data_AF-A0A5C6Q7G5-F1
#
_entry.id   AF-A0A5C6Q7G5-F1
#
_cell.length_a   1.000
_cell.length_b   1.000
_cell.length_c   1.000
_cell.angle_alpha   90.00
_cell.angle_beta   90.00
_cell.angle_gamma   90.00
#
_symmetry.space_group_name_H-M   'P 1'
#
loop_
_entity.id
_entity.type
_entity.pdbx_description
1 polymer ?
#
loop_
_entity_poly.entity_id
_entity_poly.type
_entity_poly.pdbx_seq_one_letter_code
_entity_poly.pdbx_strand_id
1 'polypeptide(L)'
;MSKLPVKLHIISELDDINQLIIPIKALADRERAAIYGLTGMVYTPYIDDYMQVSIKKAAILACLKAQGVLPLSKVELISTALDNIHKRAKNNAIVEYEGNRYQRRFSPLKLSKSGKVVHKWARYWFLQLPNGKVDADWEYQVREIWPSYFLIRVNDL
;
A
#
# COMPACT_ATOMS: atom_id res chain seq x y z
N MET A 1 16.07 -8.44 23.54
CA MET A 1 14.72 -7.92 23.24
C MET A 1 13.81 -9.09 22.94
N SER A 2 12.95 -9.47 23.88
CA SER A 2 11.93 -10.50 23.67
C SER A 2 10.94 -10.02 22.60
N LYS A 3 10.89 -10.70 21.44
CA LYS A 3 9.81 -10.48 20.47
C LYS A 3 8.50 -10.74 21.20
N LEU A 4 7.64 -9.71 21.32
CA LEU A 4 6.26 -9.90 21.75
C LEU A 4 5.65 -11.06 20.94
N PRO A 5 4.88 -11.97 21.56
CA PRO A 5 4.25 -13.05 20.82
C PRO A 5 3.42 -12.43 19.70
N VAL A 6 3.69 -12.83 18.45
CA VAL A 6 2.92 -12.39 17.29
C VAL A 6 1.50 -12.86 17.53
N LYS A 7 0.60 -11.93 17.84
CA LYS A 7 -0.82 -12.24 18.00
C LYS A 7 -1.29 -12.92 16.72
N LEU A 8 -1.74 -14.16 16.83
CA LEU A 8 -2.34 -14.87 15.70
C LEU A 8 -3.68 -14.20 15.39
N HIS A 9 -3.87 -13.89 14.11
CA HIS A 9 -5.12 -13.39 13.58
C HIS A 9 -5.93 -14.55 12.99
N ILE A 10 -7.27 -14.45 13.07
CA ILE A 10 -8.22 -15.39 12.49
C ILE A 10 -8.97 -14.75 11.31
N ILE A 11 -9.54 -15.56 10.42
CA ILE A 11 -10.21 -15.07 9.20
C ILE A 11 -11.36 -14.12 9.52
N SER A 12 -12.13 -14.35 10.59
CA SER A 12 -13.26 -13.48 10.93
C SER A 12 -12.84 -12.03 11.19
N GLU A 13 -11.63 -11.80 11.73
CA GLU A 13 -11.11 -10.44 11.93
C GLU A 13 -10.89 -9.71 10.59
N LEU A 14 -10.61 -10.44 9.51
CA LEU A 14 -10.51 -9.88 8.16
C LEU A 14 -11.89 -9.48 7.63
N ASP A 15 -12.92 -10.28 7.90
CA ASP A 15 -14.29 -9.95 7.49
C ASP A 15 -14.82 -8.73 8.25
N ASP A 16 -14.59 -8.69 9.57
CA ASP A 16 -14.98 -7.56 10.43
C ASP A 16 -14.34 -6.25 9.95
N ILE A 17 -13.04 -6.28 9.65
CA ILE A 17 -12.34 -5.06 9.19
C ILE A 17 -12.74 -4.66 7.78
N ASN A 18 -13.10 -5.62 6.92
CA ASN A 18 -13.63 -5.33 5.59
C ASN A 18 -15.02 -4.67 5.66
N GLN A 19 -15.86 -5.05 6.63
CA GLN A 19 -17.13 -4.35 6.85
C GLN A 19 -16.91 -2.94 7.43
N LEU A 20 -15.96 -2.79 8.35
CA LEU A 20 -15.63 -1.50 8.97
C LEU A 20 -15.04 -0.49 7.97
N ILE A 21 -14.19 -0.94 7.05
CA ILE A 21 -13.45 -0.04 6.15
C ILE A 21 -14.36 0.64 5.11
N ILE A 22 -15.46 0.00 4.70
CA ILE A 22 -16.38 0.50 3.67
C ILE A 22 -16.96 1.89 4.02
N PRO A 23 -17.65 2.09 5.16
CA PRO A 23 -18.22 3.39 5.51
C PRO A 23 -17.14 4.45 5.76
N ILE A 24 -16.01 4.07 6.36
CA ILE A 24 -14.90 4.99 6.65
C ILE A 24 -14.25 5.47 5.35
N LYS A 25 -14.11 4.59 4.37
CA LYS A 25 -13.62 4.93 3.03
C LYS A 25 -14.51 5.98 2.37
N ALA A 26 -15.83 5.82 2.45
CA ALA A 26 -16.77 6.76 1.87
C ALA A 26 -16.64 8.16 2.49
N LEU A 27 -16.40 8.26 3.81
CA LEU A 27 -16.14 9.53 4.48
C LEU A 27 -14.79 10.13 4.06
N ALA A 28 -13.73 9.32 4.00
CA ALA A 28 -12.40 9.75 3.56
C ALA A 28 -12.39 10.22 2.10
N ASP A 29 -13.13 9.56 1.20
CA ASP A 29 -13.28 9.95 -0.20
C ASP A 29 -13.97 11.33 -0.32
N ARG A 30 -15.03 11.57 0.47
CA ARG A 30 -15.73 12.87 0.53
C ARG A 30 -14.83 13.96 1.08
N GLU A 31 -14.14 13.70 2.19
CA GLU A 31 -13.19 14.63 2.79
C GLU A 31 -12.08 14.99 1.80
N ARG A 32 -11.52 13.99 1.10
CA ARG A 32 -10.51 14.21 0.07
C ARG A 32 -11.01 15.11 -1.07
N ALA A 33 -12.26 14.93 -1.51
CA ALA A 33 -12.85 15.78 -2.53
C ALA A 33 -13.05 17.22 -2.02
N ALA A 34 -13.48 17.38 -0.76
CA ALA A 34 -13.73 18.69 -0.15
C ALA A 34 -12.44 19.52 0.05
N ILE A 35 -11.31 18.87 0.29
CA ILE A 35 -10.02 19.55 0.50
C ILE A 35 -9.23 19.78 -0.79
N TYR A 36 -9.78 19.38 -1.95
CA TYR A 36 -9.08 19.51 -3.22
C TYR A 36 -8.81 20.98 -3.54
N GLY A 37 -7.54 21.32 -3.79
CA GLY A 37 -7.09 22.69 -4.05
C GLY A 37 -6.82 23.53 -2.80
N LEU A 38 -7.08 23.02 -1.60
CA LEU A 38 -6.65 23.68 -0.37
C LEU A 38 -5.14 23.53 -0.17
N THR A 39 -4.49 24.61 0.26
CA THR A 39 -3.07 24.65 0.60
C THR A 39 -2.88 24.84 2.11
N GLY A 40 -1.75 24.38 2.64
CA GLY A 40 -1.43 24.47 4.07
C GLY A 40 -1.88 23.27 4.91
N MET A 41 -2.01 23.48 6.22
CA MET A 41 -2.36 22.42 7.17
C MET A 41 -3.88 22.26 7.23
N VAL A 42 -4.39 21.21 6.60
CA VAL A 42 -5.81 20.85 6.61
C VAL A 42 -6.02 19.72 7.61
N TYR A 43 -7.01 19.88 8.49
CA TYR A 43 -7.43 18.82 9.40
C TYR A 43 -8.24 17.77 8.62
N THR A 44 -7.80 16.51 8.65
CA THR A 44 -8.36 15.41 7.83
C THR A 44 -8.64 14.15 8.65
N PRO A 45 -9.56 14.21 9.64
CA PRO A 45 -9.82 13.10 10.55
C PRO A 45 -10.29 11.82 9.85
N TYR A 46 -11.12 11.93 8.81
CA TYR A 46 -11.68 10.73 8.16
C TYR A 46 -10.64 10.03 7.29
N ILE A 47 -9.76 10.79 6.65
CA ILE A 47 -8.58 10.24 5.96
C ILE A 47 -7.66 9.55 6.97
N ASP A 48 -7.41 10.18 8.13
CA ASP A 48 -6.56 9.61 9.18
C ASP A 48 -7.15 8.30 9.73
N ASP A 49 -8.46 8.27 10.02
CA ASP A 49 -9.17 7.07 10.47
C ASP A 49 -9.13 5.94 9.43
N TYR A 50 -9.36 6.28 8.16
CA TYR A 50 -9.24 5.32 7.06
C TYR A 50 -7.82 4.72 6.99
N MET A 51 -6.79 5.54 7.19
CA MET A 51 -5.41 5.07 7.23
C MET A 51 -5.18 4.10 8.39
N GLN A 52 -5.66 4.41 9.60
CA GLN A 52 -5.50 3.52 10.76
C GLN A 52 -6.18 2.16 10.55
N VAL A 53 -7.39 2.15 10.00
CA VAL A 53 -8.11 0.90 9.68
C VAL A 53 -7.40 0.12 8.57
N SER A 54 -6.90 0.82 7.55
CA SER A 54 -6.09 0.21 6.48
C SER A 54 -4.80 -0.44 6.99
N ILE A 55 -4.11 0.20 7.95
CA ILE A 55 -2.92 -0.36 8.62
C ILE A 55 -3.26 -1.66 9.35
N LYS A 56 -4.37 -1.66 10.09
CA LYS A 56 -4.84 -2.85 10.81
C LYS A 56 -5.20 -3.98 9.84
N LYS A 57 -5.91 -3.69 8.74
CA LYS A 57 -6.26 -4.68 7.71
C LYS A 57 -5.00 -5.31 7.11
N ALA A 58 -4.00 -4.48 6.76
CA ALA A 58 -2.74 -4.97 6.22
C ALA A 58 -1.99 -5.88 7.21
N ALA A 59 -2.01 -5.56 8.50
CA ALA A 59 -1.39 -6.39 9.54
C ALA A 59 -2.08 -7.76 9.69
N ILE A 60 -3.43 -7.78 9.67
CA ILE A 60 -4.23 -9.01 9.70
C ILE A 60 -3.90 -9.88 8.48
N LEU A 61 -3.94 -9.30 7.28
CA LEU A 61 -3.62 -10.00 6.02
C LEU A 61 -2.21 -10.59 6.04
N ALA A 62 -1.21 -9.81 6.44
CA ALA A 62 0.17 -10.27 6.52
C ALA A 62 0.31 -11.44 7.50
N CYS A 63 -0.39 -11.40 8.64
CA CYS A 63 -0.37 -12.47 9.61
C CYS A 63 -1.06 -13.74 9.09
N LEU A 64 -2.25 -13.63 8.49
CA LEU A 64 -2.98 -14.76 7.92
C LEU A 64 -2.17 -15.46 6.80
N LYS A 65 -1.47 -14.68 5.97
CA LYS A 65 -0.57 -15.20 4.94
C LYS A 65 0.65 -15.90 5.55
N ALA A 66 1.25 -15.32 6.59
CA ALA A 66 2.39 -15.92 7.29
C ALA A 66 2.02 -17.23 8.01
N GLN A 67 0.76 -17.36 8.46
CA GLN A 67 0.22 -18.60 9.03
C GLN A 67 -0.10 -19.67 7.96
N GLY A 68 -0.06 -19.33 6.67
CA GLY A 68 -0.48 -20.22 5.57
C GLY A 68 -1.99 -20.37 5.43
N VAL A 69 -2.78 -19.58 6.15
CA VAL A 69 -4.25 -19.58 6.07
C VAL A 69 -4.73 -18.94 4.77
N LEU A 70 -4.04 -17.89 4.32
CA LEU A 70 -4.26 -17.27 3.02
C LEU A 70 -3.07 -17.51 2.10
N PRO A 71 -3.30 -17.84 0.82
CA PRO A 71 -2.22 -17.90 -0.15
C PRO A 71 -1.62 -16.51 -0.39
N LEU A 72 -0.33 -16.46 -0.69
CA LEU A 72 0.31 -15.24 -1.20
C LEU A 72 -0.27 -14.90 -2.57
N SER A 73 -0.53 -13.62 -2.81
CA SER A 73 -1.01 -13.18 -4.11
C SER A 73 0.09 -13.26 -5.16
N LYS A 74 -0.31 -13.33 -6.44
CA LYS A 74 0.64 -13.30 -7.56
C LYS A 74 1.54 -12.05 -7.52
N VAL A 75 0.98 -10.91 -7.10
CA VAL A 75 1.73 -9.66 -6.90
C VAL A 75 2.81 -9.81 -5.85
N GLU A 76 2.53 -10.44 -4.70
CA GLU A 76 3.51 -10.62 -3.62
C GLU A 76 4.64 -11.55 -4.03
N LEU A 77 4.31 -12.66 -4.69
CA LEU A 77 5.29 -13.63 -5.17
C LEU A 77 6.25 -13.00 -6.19
N ILE A 78 5.69 -12.37 -7.22
CA ILE A 78 6.48 -11.73 -8.27
C ILE A 78 7.24 -10.52 -7.74
N SER A 79 6.63 -9.69 -6.88
CA SER A 79 7.35 -8.55 -6.28
C SER A 79 8.53 -9.00 -5.43
N THR A 80 8.39 -10.10 -4.69
CA THR A 80 9.48 -10.70 -3.91
C THR A 80 10.59 -11.23 -4.82
N ALA A 81 10.23 -11.91 -5.91
CA ALA A 81 11.19 -12.38 -6.91
C ALA A 81 11.95 -11.21 -7.56
N LEU A 82 11.24 -10.19 -8.03
CA LEU A 82 11.81 -8.99 -8.62
C LEU A 82 12.70 -8.21 -7.65
N ASP A 83 12.34 -8.15 -6.36
CA ASP A 83 13.17 -7.51 -5.33
C ASP A 83 14.47 -8.27 -5.08
N ASN A 84 14.42 -9.60 -5.15
CA ASN A 84 15.60 -10.45 -5.00
C ASN A 84 16.53 -10.37 -6.21
N ILE A 85 15.98 -10.34 -7.42
CA ILE A 85 16.75 -10.26 -8.68
C ILE A 85 17.30 -8.84 -8.87
N HIS A 86 16.46 -7.82 -8.67
CA HIS A 86 16.77 -6.43 -8.96
C HIS A 86 16.86 -5.55 -7.70
N LYS A 87 17.66 -6.00 -6.72
CA LYS A 87 17.86 -5.31 -5.41
C LYS A 87 18.21 -3.83 -5.52
N ARG A 88 18.90 -3.43 -6.60
CA ARG A 88 19.40 -2.07 -6.85
C ARG A 88 18.57 -1.31 -7.90
N ALA A 89 17.40 -1.82 -8.28
CA ALA A 89 16.51 -1.11 -9.21
C ALA A 89 16.14 0.27 -8.65
N LYS A 90 16.39 1.30 -9.45
CA LYS A 90 16.03 2.68 -9.14
C LYS A 90 14.53 2.90 -9.37
N ASN A 91 14.00 4.02 -8.86
CA ASN A 91 12.64 4.44 -9.19
C ASN A 91 12.46 4.56 -10.72
N ASN A 92 11.30 4.14 -11.22
CA ASN A 92 10.94 4.06 -12.64
C ASN A 92 11.76 3.08 -13.49
N ALA A 93 12.65 2.27 -12.91
CA ALA A 93 13.35 1.24 -13.66
C ALA A 93 12.35 0.22 -14.23
N ILE A 94 12.51 -0.12 -15.50
CA ILE A 94 11.71 -1.15 -16.17
C ILE A 94 12.57 -2.39 -16.31
N VAL A 95 12.06 -3.54 -15.87
CA VAL A 95 12.73 -4.84 -15.95
C VAL A 95 11.78 -5.87 -16.56
N GLU A 96 12.36 -6.93 -17.12
CA GLU A 96 11.59 -8.05 -17.68
C GLU A 96 11.69 -9.27 -16.78
N TYR A 97 10.55 -9.91 -16.55
CA TYR A 97 10.44 -11.12 -15.76
C TYR A 97 9.27 -11.95 -16.28
N GLU A 98 9.52 -13.23 -16.56
CA GLU A 98 8.51 -14.18 -17.11
C GLU A 98 7.74 -13.62 -18.31
N GLY A 99 8.44 -12.96 -19.24
CA GLY A 99 7.84 -12.38 -20.46
C GLY A 99 7.01 -11.11 -20.24
N ASN A 100 6.94 -10.60 -19.00
CA ASN A 100 6.21 -9.40 -18.64
C ASN A 100 7.17 -8.27 -18.27
N ARG A 101 6.74 -7.02 -18.47
CA ARG A 101 7.52 -5.82 -18.14
C ARG A 101 7.02 -5.24 -16.83
N TYR A 102 7.92 -4.96 -15.91
CA TYR A 102 7.61 -4.42 -14.59
C TYR A 102 8.32 -3.10 -14.35
N GLN A 103 7.59 -2.09 -13.90
CA GLN A 103 8.13 -0.78 -13.54
C GLN A 103 8.26 -0.65 -12.03
N ARG A 104 9.45 -0.30 -11.54
CA ARG A 104 9.67 0.00 -10.12
C ARG A 104 9.07 1.35 -9.76
N ARG A 105 8.32 1.41 -8.66
CA ARG A 105 7.79 2.66 -8.12
C ARG A 105 8.07 2.77 -6.64
N PHE A 106 8.47 3.97 -6.23
CA PHE A 106 8.70 4.33 -4.85
C PHE A 106 7.67 5.36 -4.40
N SER A 107 7.09 5.14 -3.23
CA SER A 107 6.18 6.08 -2.59
C SER A 107 6.54 6.31 -1.13
N PRO A 108 6.35 7.52 -0.59
CA PRO A 108 6.57 7.76 0.83
C PRO A 108 5.57 6.93 1.65
N LEU A 109 6.08 6.12 2.57
CA LEU A 109 5.28 5.30 3.50
C LEU A 109 5.20 5.94 4.89
N LYS A 110 6.27 6.62 5.31
CA LYS A 110 6.31 7.33 6.60
C LYS A 110 7.17 8.57 6.48
N LEU A 111 6.62 9.70 6.89
CA LEU A 111 7.34 10.97 7.01
C LEU A 111 7.88 11.19 8.43
N SER A 112 8.77 12.17 8.58
CA SER A 112 9.18 12.73 9.87
C SER A 112 8.02 13.42 10.56
N LYS A 113 8.17 13.72 11.86
CA LYS A 113 7.16 14.47 12.63
C LYS A 113 6.81 15.83 11.98
N SER A 114 7.76 16.44 11.27
CA SER A 114 7.58 17.69 10.54
C SER A 114 7.00 17.52 9.13
N GLY A 115 6.83 16.28 8.65
CA GLY A 115 6.39 15.99 7.28
C GLY A 115 7.44 16.23 6.19
N LYS A 116 8.59 16.82 6.52
CA LYS A 116 9.59 17.27 5.53
C LYS A 116 10.53 16.18 5.02
N VAL A 117 10.62 15.04 5.71
CA VAL A 117 11.59 13.99 5.39
C VAL A 117 10.90 12.65 5.33
N VAL A 118 11.12 11.87 4.27
CA VAL A 118 10.62 10.50 4.16
C VAL A 118 11.53 9.55 4.93
N HIS A 119 11.05 8.99 6.04
CA HIS A 119 11.78 7.98 6.82
C HIS A 119 11.67 6.58 6.23
N LYS A 120 10.54 6.24 5.61
CA LYS A 120 10.32 4.92 5.02
C LYS A 120 9.66 5.07 3.67
N TRP A 121 10.19 4.35 2.68
CA TRP A 121 9.65 4.27 1.33
C TRP A 121 8.96 2.92 1.16
N ALA A 122 7.74 2.95 0.62
CA ALA A 122 7.12 1.78 0.01
C ALA A 122 7.77 1.59 -1.37
N ARG A 123 8.21 0.37 -1.64
CA ARG A 123 8.78 0.01 -2.94
C ARG A 123 7.95 -1.13 -3.50
N TYR A 124 7.45 -0.95 -4.70
CA TYR A 124 6.58 -1.94 -5.34
C TYR A 124 6.79 -1.91 -6.86
N TRP A 125 6.21 -2.89 -7.53
CA TRP A 125 6.31 -3.07 -8.98
C TRP A 125 4.93 -2.95 -9.62
N PHE A 126 4.86 -2.24 -10.73
CA PHE A 126 3.68 -2.21 -11.58
C PHE A 126 3.91 -3.03 -12.83
N LEU A 127 2.99 -3.93 -13.13
CA LEU A 127 2.94 -4.62 -14.41
C LEU A 127 2.59 -3.61 -15.51
N GLN A 128 3.40 -3.57 -16.56
CA GLN A 128 3.21 -2.75 -17.73
C GLN A 128 2.53 -3.56 -18.83
N LEU A 129 1.44 -3.02 -19.34
CA LEU A 129 0.79 -3.49 -20.56
C LEU A 129 1.66 -3.13 -21.78
N PRO A 130 1.46 -3.80 -22.94
CA PRO A 130 2.23 -3.52 -24.16
C PRO A 130 2.15 -2.06 -24.63
N ASN A 131 1.07 -1.35 -24.26
CA ASN A 131 0.86 0.06 -24.56
C ASN A 131 1.56 1.02 -23.57
N GLY A 132 2.35 0.51 -22.62
CA GLY A 132 3.05 1.29 -21.60
C GLY A 132 2.16 1.83 -20.48
N LYS A 133 0.89 1.40 -20.40
CA LYS A 133 0.02 1.66 -19.25
C LYS A 133 0.24 0.63 -18.17
N VAL A 134 -0.09 0.98 -16.94
CA VAL A 134 -0.11 0.01 -15.83
C VAL A 134 -1.35 -0.87 -15.97
N ASP A 135 -1.19 -2.16 -15.73
CA ASP A 135 -2.31 -3.10 -15.62
C ASP A 135 -3.20 -2.74 -14.41
N ALA A 136 -4.49 -2.53 -14.65
CA ALA A 136 -5.41 -2.00 -13.64
C ALA A 136 -5.70 -2.99 -12.50
N ASP A 137 -5.77 -4.29 -12.81
CA ASP A 137 -5.99 -5.32 -11.80
C ASP A 137 -4.74 -5.48 -10.92
N TRP A 138 -3.56 -5.47 -11.54
CA TRP A 138 -2.29 -5.46 -10.84
C TRP A 138 -2.16 -4.23 -9.93
N GLU A 139 -2.51 -3.04 -10.43
CA GLU A 139 -2.50 -1.82 -9.63
C GLU A 139 -3.45 -1.92 -8.43
N TYR A 140 -4.65 -2.46 -8.62
CA TYR A 140 -5.61 -2.69 -7.54
C TYR A 140 -5.04 -3.61 -6.46
N GLN A 141 -4.47 -4.76 -6.85
CA GLN A 141 -3.85 -5.70 -5.92
C GLN A 141 -2.63 -5.10 -5.18
N VAL A 142 -1.80 -4.32 -5.88
CA VAL A 142 -0.70 -3.56 -5.24
C VAL A 142 -1.25 -2.57 -4.22
N ARG A 143 -2.34 -1.87 -4.54
CA ARG A 143 -3.00 -0.93 -3.62
C ARG A 143 -3.71 -1.64 -2.47
N GLU A 144 -4.10 -2.90 -2.60
CA GLU A 144 -4.61 -3.65 -1.45
C GLU A 144 -3.50 -3.95 -0.44
N ILE A 145 -2.30 -4.28 -0.94
CA ILE A 145 -1.10 -4.50 -0.11
C ILE A 145 -0.60 -3.17 0.48
N TRP A 146 -0.61 -2.11 -0.33
CA TRP A 146 -0.21 -0.76 0.03
C TRP A 146 -1.37 0.24 -0.19
N PRO A 147 -2.31 0.36 0.76
CA PRO A 147 -3.50 1.21 0.63
C PRO A 147 -3.20 2.62 0.14
N SER A 148 -4.04 3.12 -0.76
CA SER A 148 -3.86 4.39 -1.49
C SER A 148 -3.63 5.63 -0.61
N TYR A 149 -3.90 5.56 0.69
CA TYR A 149 -3.69 6.66 1.65
C TYR A 149 -2.47 6.47 2.55
N PHE A 150 -1.79 5.32 2.53
CA PHE A 150 -0.41 5.22 3.02
C PHE A 150 0.54 6.20 2.31
N LEU A 151 0.09 6.70 1.16
CA LEU A 151 0.64 7.83 0.42
C LEU A 151 0.36 9.13 1.19
N ILE A 152 1.19 9.43 2.19
CA ILE A 152 1.17 10.76 2.79
C ILE A 152 1.63 11.75 1.72
N ARG A 153 0.65 12.54 1.26
CA ARG A 153 0.69 13.77 0.46
C ARG A 153 1.44 13.70 -0.87
N VAL A 154 0.67 13.53 -1.94
CA VAL A 154 0.88 14.33 -3.16
C VAL A 154 0.51 15.76 -2.77
N ASN A 155 1.49 16.56 -2.36
CA ASN A 155 1.50 18.02 -2.43
C ASN A 155 2.90 18.49 -2.03
N ASP A 156 3.86 18.18 -2.90
CA ASP A 156 5.02 19.03 -3.15
C ASP A 156 5.04 19.26 -4.66
N LEU A 157 4.30 20.27 -5.10
CA LEU A 157 4.62 21.07 -6.29
C LEU A 157 4.91 22.48 -5.78
#